data_AF-A0A7Z9NR35-F1
#
_entry.id   AF-A0A7Z9NR35-F1
#
_cell.length_a   1.000
_cell.length_b   1.000
_cell.length_c   1.000
_cell.angle_alpha   90.00
_cell.angle_beta   90.00
_cell.angle_gamma   90.00
#
_symmetry.space_group_name_H-M   'P 1'
#
loop_
_entity.id
_entity.type
_entity.pdbx_description
1 polymer ?
#
loop_
_entity_poly.entity_id
_entity_poly.type
_entity_poly.pdbx_seq_one_letter_code
_entity_poly.pdbx_strand_id
1 'polypeptide(L)'
;MAAKEVIENPKTPNINFINFQKQITEIIEDIRHHDKKSGVKKIFGSKHENPHVDGRILGNEAPNNKEVSKLIKQLDKDPTNPLDRLRLVNTVMADRKDHHLQTHMNMMLQASIPIYLGDITPTFLQLVVHTYRSYLERLANVHKHNMMAIRSEELKNVNMSGIDVDDDYDEDENVHDIKSAKTEIQIAEALIENCEIIIQNVKTRMTSSISHEEIEELTIEGKAHSSFFSGEVEKVNPNKQNMIISKAVQAIEMLRQIPLLQSAGLNLAKQLARIDNKLTYPLVMEGRIQMQALKYQMLRIECGDRSARENMAPVFNLAVVAYRKALKLTSKSTPKKSDLPVLTEFGNLTHYGYIHRDLMRFTEEGVKTLVKLGKDSVDAAVTVDDSFVPLQKRLESSLTQLSKDEEEASLKVRFR
;
A
#
# COMPACT_ATOMS: atom_id res chain seq x y z
N MET A 1 19.28 -4.06 12.89
CA MET A 1 19.26 -2.68 12.36
C MET A 1 17.83 -2.20 12.44
N ALA A 2 17.54 -1.14 13.20
CA ALA A 2 16.24 -0.49 13.14
C ALA A 2 16.07 0.06 11.71
N ALA A 3 14.93 -0.19 11.08
CA ALA A 3 14.68 0.35 9.76
C ALA A 3 14.60 1.87 9.89
N LYS A 4 15.39 2.59 9.10
CA LYS A 4 15.23 4.04 8.93
C LYS A 4 13.81 4.27 8.39
N GLU A 5 13.07 5.18 8.99
CA GLU A 5 11.76 5.57 8.46
C GLU A 5 11.90 6.05 7.03
N VAL A 6 10.91 5.72 6.20
CA VAL A 6 10.87 6.13 4.80
C VAL A 6 10.75 7.65 4.77
N ILE A 7 11.66 8.30 4.06
CA ILE A 7 11.76 9.75 3.92
C ILE A 7 10.79 10.22 2.85
N GLU A 8 9.90 11.14 3.22
CA GLU A 8 8.94 11.71 2.28
C GLU A 8 9.54 12.93 1.59
N ASN A 9 9.22 13.10 0.29
CA ASN A 9 9.59 14.31 -0.45
C ASN A 9 8.57 15.41 -0.15
N PRO A 10 8.93 16.48 0.58
CA PRO A 10 7.98 17.55 0.89
C PRO A 10 7.53 18.32 -0.37
N LYS A 11 8.27 18.20 -1.48
CA LYS A 11 7.93 18.86 -2.74
C LYS A 11 6.87 18.13 -3.55
N THR A 12 6.55 16.89 -3.22
CA THR A 12 5.50 16.13 -3.91
C THR A 12 4.49 15.60 -2.87
N PRO A 13 3.75 16.50 -2.19
CA PRO A 13 2.87 16.14 -1.09
C PRO A 13 1.64 15.34 -1.54
N ASN A 14 1.18 15.50 -2.78
CA ASN A 14 -0.07 14.92 -3.28
C ASN A 14 0.05 13.45 -3.68
N ILE A 15 1.27 12.94 -3.81
CA ILE A 15 1.57 11.51 -4.07
C ILE A 15 2.20 10.82 -2.86
N ASN A 16 2.07 11.43 -1.69
CA ASN A 16 2.65 10.94 -0.45
C ASN A 16 1.74 9.91 0.23
N PHE A 17 1.71 8.69 -0.31
CA PHE A 17 0.84 7.64 0.21
C PHE A 17 1.15 7.20 1.63
N ILE A 18 2.35 7.47 2.15
CA ILE A 18 2.66 7.17 3.56
C ILE A 18 1.91 8.14 4.46
N ASN A 19 1.86 9.42 4.11
CA ASN A 19 1.03 10.40 4.81
C ASN A 19 -0.46 10.01 4.75
N PHE A 20 -0.98 9.61 3.59
CA PHE A 20 -2.37 9.15 3.50
C PHE A 20 -2.64 7.89 4.34
N GLN A 21 -1.70 6.92 4.38
CA GLN A 21 -1.81 5.76 5.26
C GLN A 21 -1.85 6.16 6.74
N LYS A 22 -1.04 7.14 7.16
CA LYS A 22 -1.05 7.70 8.52
C LYS A 22 -2.39 8.36 8.83
N GLN A 23 -2.89 9.21 7.94
CA GLN A 23 -4.20 9.85 8.09
C GLN A 23 -5.34 8.84 8.23
N ILE A 24 -5.37 7.78 7.39
CA ILE A 24 -6.39 6.73 7.53
C ILE A 24 -6.24 6.02 8.88
N THR A 25 -5.02 5.73 9.31
CA THR A 25 -4.76 5.08 10.61
C THR A 25 -5.26 5.93 11.78
N GLU A 26 -5.01 7.24 11.77
CA GLU A 26 -5.52 8.19 12.76
C GLU A 26 -7.06 8.22 12.75
N ILE A 27 -7.69 8.25 11.56
CA ILE A 27 -9.16 8.16 11.43
C ILE A 27 -9.68 6.85 12.04
N ILE A 28 -9.01 5.71 11.83
CA ILE A 28 -9.42 4.43 12.43
C ILE A 28 -9.29 4.47 13.95
N GLU A 29 -8.23 5.07 14.48
CA GLU A 29 -8.08 5.26 15.92
C GLU A 29 -9.22 6.13 16.48
N ASP A 30 -9.56 7.23 15.83
CA ASP A 30 -10.68 8.09 16.21
C ASP A 30 -12.03 7.34 16.19
N ILE A 31 -12.28 6.53 15.15
CA ILE A 31 -13.48 5.67 15.04
C ILE A 31 -13.54 4.70 16.24
N ARG A 32 -12.44 4.02 16.54
CA ARG A 32 -12.37 3.08 17.68
C ARG A 32 -12.57 3.79 19.02
N HIS A 33 -12.17 5.04 19.16
CA HIS A 33 -12.45 5.84 20.35
C HIS A 33 -13.90 6.30 20.42
N HIS A 34 -14.51 6.67 19.28
CA HIS A 34 -15.90 7.04 19.17
C HIS A 34 -16.84 5.90 19.61
N ASP A 35 -16.54 4.65 19.20
CA ASP A 35 -17.34 3.49 19.59
C ASP A 35 -17.27 3.15 21.08
N LYS A 36 -16.15 3.48 21.73
CA LYS A 36 -15.96 3.30 23.17
C LYS A 36 -16.68 4.35 24.02
N LYS A 37 -17.20 5.44 23.43
CA LYS A 37 -17.95 6.46 24.18
C LYS A 37 -19.34 5.91 24.56
N SER A 38 -19.64 5.83 25.85
CA SER A 38 -20.97 5.50 26.35
C SER A 38 -21.95 6.67 26.18
N GLY A 39 -23.26 6.37 26.13
CA GLY A 39 -24.35 7.21 25.62
C GLY A 39 -24.35 8.70 26.01
N VAL A 40 -23.91 9.07 27.22
CA VAL A 40 -23.87 10.48 27.63
C VAL A 40 -22.76 11.27 26.93
N LYS A 41 -21.59 10.66 26.65
CA LYS A 41 -20.48 11.32 25.94
C LYS A 41 -20.70 11.43 24.42
N LYS A 42 -21.52 10.54 23.84
CA LYS A 42 -21.96 10.66 22.43
C LYS A 42 -22.93 11.83 22.22
N ILE A 43 -23.82 12.08 23.19
CA ILE A 43 -24.85 13.13 23.10
C ILE A 43 -24.26 14.55 23.23
N PHE A 44 -23.17 14.75 23.97
CA PHE A 44 -22.58 16.07 24.21
C PHE A 44 -21.44 16.45 23.25
N GLY A 45 -21.26 15.73 22.14
CA GLY A 45 -20.39 16.06 21.00
C GLY A 45 -19.06 16.74 21.36
N SER A 46 -17.94 16.01 21.38
CA SER A 46 -16.66 16.69 21.55
C SER A 46 -16.39 17.60 20.35
N LYS A 47 -16.22 18.90 20.60
CA LYS A 47 -16.03 19.99 19.61
C LYS A 47 -14.84 19.81 18.63
N HIS A 48 -14.10 18.71 18.71
CA HIS A 48 -12.90 18.43 17.92
C HIS A 48 -12.88 17.01 17.31
N GLU A 49 -14.04 16.40 17.07
CA GLU A 49 -14.07 15.11 16.37
C GLU A 49 -13.68 15.26 14.90
N ASN A 50 -12.74 14.43 14.47
CA ASN A 50 -12.29 14.30 13.11
C ASN A 50 -13.51 14.05 12.18
N PRO A 51 -13.80 14.94 11.20
CA PRO A 51 -15.01 14.86 10.37
C PRO A 51 -15.02 13.67 9.41
N HIS A 52 -13.93 12.89 9.35
CA HIS A 52 -13.92 11.63 8.64
C HIS A 52 -14.64 10.49 9.41
N VAL A 53 -14.75 10.61 10.74
CA VAL A 53 -15.35 9.59 11.61
C VAL A 53 -16.81 9.34 11.25
N ASP A 54 -17.62 10.40 11.18
CA ASP A 54 -19.05 10.36 10.87
C ASP A 54 -19.35 10.62 9.38
N GLY A 55 -18.32 10.83 8.56
CA GLY A 55 -18.47 11.11 7.13
C GLY A 55 -18.87 12.55 6.82
N ARG A 56 -19.03 13.45 7.81
CA ARG A 56 -19.49 14.83 7.58
C ARG A 56 -18.53 15.65 6.73
N ILE A 57 -17.26 15.25 6.64
CA ILE A 57 -16.29 15.85 5.73
C ILE A 57 -16.78 15.89 4.28
N LEU A 58 -17.62 14.94 3.85
CA LEU A 58 -18.23 14.92 2.52
C LEU A 58 -19.60 15.62 2.47
N GLY A 59 -20.20 15.93 3.63
CA GLY A 59 -21.50 16.61 3.71
C GLY A 59 -21.45 18.04 3.17
N ASN A 60 -20.35 18.73 3.40
CA ASN A 60 -20.14 20.10 2.92
C ASN A 60 -20.08 20.17 1.38
N GLU A 61 -19.79 19.06 0.72
CA GLU A 61 -19.58 18.97 -0.73
C GLU A 61 -20.88 18.65 -1.49
N ALA A 62 -21.90 18.19 -0.77
CA ALA A 62 -23.23 17.89 -1.28
C ALA A 62 -24.31 18.44 -0.33
N PRO A 63 -24.32 19.76 -0.04
CA PRO A 63 -25.11 20.36 1.04
C PRO A 63 -26.62 20.22 0.85
N ASN A 64 -27.07 20.10 -0.40
CA ASN A 64 -28.49 19.97 -0.75
C ASN A 64 -28.93 18.50 -0.91
N ASN A 65 -28.02 17.54 -0.74
CA ASN A 65 -28.32 16.13 -0.94
C ASN A 65 -28.86 15.49 0.36
N LYS A 66 -30.16 15.20 0.36
CA LYS A 66 -30.85 14.62 1.52
C LYS A 66 -30.35 13.22 1.88
N GLU A 67 -29.90 12.43 0.90
CA GLU A 67 -29.38 11.09 1.16
C GLU A 67 -28.00 11.16 1.82
N VAL A 68 -27.14 12.10 1.39
CA VAL A 68 -25.85 12.37 2.06
C VAL A 68 -26.07 12.76 3.53
N SER A 69 -27.00 13.68 3.80
CA SER A 69 -27.36 14.09 5.17
C SER A 69 -27.87 12.93 6.03
N LYS A 70 -28.60 11.98 5.42
CA LYS A 70 -29.12 10.79 6.10
C LYS A 70 -28.02 9.78 6.40
N LEU A 71 -27.12 9.52 5.45
CA LEU A 71 -25.98 8.62 5.61
C LEU A 71 -25.01 9.11 6.69
N ILE A 72 -24.74 10.42 6.74
CA ILE A 72 -23.93 11.03 7.82
C ILE A 72 -24.57 10.76 9.20
N LYS A 73 -25.90 10.91 9.32
CA LYS A 73 -26.61 10.59 10.59
C LYS A 73 -26.58 9.11 10.94
N GLN A 74 -26.42 8.22 9.97
CA GLN A 74 -26.25 6.79 10.22
C GLN A 74 -24.83 6.50 10.71
N LEU A 75 -23.82 7.09 10.07
CA LEU A 75 -22.41 6.96 10.44
C LEU A 75 -22.06 7.64 11.77
N ASP A 76 -22.76 8.71 12.14
CA ASP A 76 -22.68 9.29 13.50
C ASP A 76 -23.10 8.29 14.59
N LYS A 77 -24.04 7.39 14.28
CA LYS A 77 -24.47 6.33 15.22
C LYS A 77 -23.51 5.14 15.21
N ASP A 78 -23.13 4.72 14.00
CA ASP A 78 -22.26 3.57 13.75
C ASP A 78 -21.22 3.93 12.67
N PRO A 79 -20.07 4.49 13.07
CA PRO A 79 -19.02 4.86 12.12
C PRO A 79 -18.32 3.65 11.52
N THR A 80 -18.53 2.44 12.03
CA THR A 80 -17.89 1.23 11.46
C THR A 80 -18.65 0.68 10.27
N ASN A 81 -19.89 1.13 10.03
CA ASN A 81 -20.76 0.58 9.00
C ASN A 81 -20.17 0.69 7.59
N PRO A 82 -19.74 -0.42 6.95
CA PRO A 82 -19.03 -0.35 5.69
C PRO A 82 -19.96 -0.06 4.51
N LEU A 83 -21.25 -0.43 4.61
CA LEU A 83 -22.24 -0.19 3.56
C LEU A 83 -22.67 1.27 3.50
N ASP A 84 -22.87 1.91 4.65
CA ASP A 84 -23.21 3.33 4.70
C ASP A 84 -22.02 4.19 4.22
N ARG A 85 -20.76 3.80 4.52
CA ARG A 85 -19.57 4.44 3.94
C ARG A 85 -19.50 4.29 2.41
N LEU A 86 -19.72 3.08 1.89
CA LEU A 86 -19.78 2.83 0.44
C LEU A 86 -20.85 3.70 -0.23
N ARG A 87 -22.05 3.77 0.34
CA ARG A 87 -23.16 4.57 -0.19
C ARG A 87 -22.86 6.06 -0.13
N LEU A 88 -22.26 6.54 0.96
CA LEU A 88 -21.90 7.95 1.11
C LEU A 88 -20.96 8.40 -0.01
N VAL A 89 -19.86 7.66 -0.20
CA VAL A 89 -18.87 7.99 -1.24
C VAL A 89 -19.50 7.94 -2.64
N ASN A 90 -20.26 6.88 -2.97
CA ASN A 90 -20.93 6.78 -4.27
C ASN A 90 -21.94 7.90 -4.51
N THR A 91 -22.68 8.31 -3.48
CA THR A 91 -23.68 9.38 -3.59
C THR A 91 -23.00 10.72 -3.84
N VAL A 92 -21.92 11.01 -3.11
CA VAL A 92 -21.15 12.26 -3.26
C VAL A 92 -20.48 12.31 -4.64
N MET A 93 -19.86 11.20 -5.07
CA MET A 93 -19.24 11.08 -6.39
C MET A 93 -20.24 11.24 -7.55
N ALA A 94 -21.52 10.96 -7.31
CA ALA A 94 -22.59 11.13 -8.30
C ALA A 94 -23.29 12.50 -8.23
N ASP A 95 -23.05 13.29 -7.18
CA ASP A 95 -23.75 14.56 -6.91
C ASP A 95 -23.32 15.65 -7.91
N ARG A 96 -22.02 15.70 -8.25
CA ARG A 96 -21.47 16.59 -9.27
C ARG A 96 -20.32 15.91 -10.02
N LYS A 97 -20.06 16.35 -11.25
CA LYS A 97 -18.98 15.78 -12.08
C LYS A 97 -17.60 16.31 -11.67
N ASP A 98 -17.55 17.58 -11.28
CA ASP A 98 -16.31 18.29 -10.97
C ASP A 98 -16.26 18.58 -9.47
N HIS A 99 -15.35 17.93 -8.77
CA HIS A 99 -15.04 18.24 -7.37
C HIS A 99 -13.62 18.81 -7.25
N HIS A 100 -13.39 19.59 -6.19
CA HIS A 100 -12.06 20.05 -5.82
C HIS A 100 -11.12 18.87 -5.51
N LEU A 101 -9.82 19.08 -5.69
CA LEU A 101 -8.81 18.04 -5.44
C LEU A 101 -8.92 17.47 -4.01
N GLN A 102 -9.12 18.36 -3.04
CA GLN A 102 -9.32 18.00 -1.63
C GLN A 102 -10.54 17.08 -1.43
N THR A 103 -11.65 17.35 -2.13
CA THR A 103 -12.85 16.51 -2.08
C THR A 103 -12.57 15.11 -2.63
N HIS A 104 -11.84 14.99 -3.75
CA HIS A 104 -11.42 13.68 -4.27
C HIS A 104 -10.55 12.92 -3.28
N MET A 105 -9.62 13.62 -2.60
CA MET A 105 -8.82 13.02 -1.53
C MET A 105 -9.71 12.52 -0.39
N ASN A 106 -10.66 13.34 0.06
CA ASN A 106 -11.59 12.97 1.13
C ASN A 106 -12.44 11.74 0.76
N MET A 107 -12.91 11.64 -0.49
CA MET A 107 -13.63 10.46 -0.98
C MET A 107 -12.74 9.21 -0.98
N MET A 108 -11.48 9.33 -1.42
CA MET A 108 -10.50 8.25 -1.40
C MET A 108 -10.18 7.76 0.02
N LEU A 109 -9.99 8.68 0.98
CA LEU A 109 -9.79 8.34 2.39
C LEU A 109 -11.02 7.64 2.97
N GLN A 110 -12.22 8.17 2.71
CA GLN A 110 -13.50 7.59 3.16
C GLN A 110 -13.73 6.17 2.62
N ALA A 111 -13.47 5.96 1.32
CA ALA A 111 -13.58 4.65 0.68
C ALA A 111 -12.61 3.62 1.27
N SER A 112 -11.47 4.08 1.80
CA SER A 112 -10.42 3.20 2.35
C SER A 112 -10.70 2.73 3.79
N ILE A 113 -11.58 3.43 4.53
CA ILE A 113 -11.85 3.12 5.94
C ILE A 113 -12.33 1.68 6.17
N PRO A 114 -13.33 1.13 5.42
CA PRO A 114 -13.76 -0.26 5.59
C PRO A 114 -12.60 -1.28 5.49
N ILE A 115 -11.71 -1.08 4.52
CA ILE A 115 -10.53 -1.93 4.31
C ILE A 115 -9.61 -1.92 5.53
N TYR A 116 -9.38 -0.75 6.13
CA TYR A 116 -8.52 -0.62 7.29
C TYR A 116 -9.17 -1.09 8.60
N LEU A 117 -10.52 -1.08 8.66
CA LEU A 117 -11.26 -1.72 9.75
C LEU A 117 -11.19 -3.26 9.65
N GLY A 118 -11.05 -3.81 8.45
CA GLY A 118 -10.88 -5.25 8.22
C GLY A 118 -11.91 -5.86 7.28
N ASP A 119 -12.86 -5.06 6.78
CA ASP A 119 -13.86 -5.50 5.82
C ASP A 119 -13.34 -5.33 4.39
N ILE A 120 -12.87 -6.44 3.81
CA ILE A 120 -12.23 -6.47 2.50
C ILE A 120 -13.06 -7.31 1.55
N THR A 121 -13.77 -6.62 0.65
CA THR A 121 -14.62 -7.20 -0.37
C THR A 121 -14.19 -6.71 -1.76
N PRO A 122 -14.52 -7.43 -2.85
CA PRO A 122 -14.27 -6.96 -4.20
C PRO A 122 -14.93 -5.59 -4.48
N THR A 123 -16.09 -5.33 -3.89
CA THR A 123 -16.82 -4.06 -4.07
C THR A 123 -16.12 -2.90 -3.38
N PHE A 124 -15.66 -3.07 -2.14
CA PHE A 124 -14.94 -2.02 -1.42
C PHE A 124 -13.59 -1.71 -2.09
N LEU A 125 -12.86 -2.73 -2.53
CA LEU A 125 -11.62 -2.52 -3.28
C LEU A 125 -11.86 -1.78 -4.60
N GLN A 126 -12.90 -2.13 -5.34
CA GLN A 126 -13.26 -1.39 -6.56
C GLN A 126 -13.56 0.08 -6.25
N LEU A 127 -14.34 0.38 -5.21
CA LEU A 127 -14.59 1.77 -4.80
C LEU A 127 -13.29 2.52 -4.47
N VAL A 128 -12.38 1.89 -3.71
CA VAL A 128 -11.08 2.51 -3.39
C VAL A 128 -10.28 2.78 -4.67
N VAL A 129 -10.22 1.83 -5.61
CA VAL A 129 -9.46 2.04 -6.86
C VAL A 129 -10.10 3.12 -7.72
N HIS A 130 -11.43 3.20 -7.79
CA HIS A 130 -12.13 4.25 -8.52
C HIS A 130 -11.88 5.64 -7.94
N THR A 131 -12.01 5.79 -6.61
CA THR A 131 -11.75 7.07 -5.94
C THR A 131 -10.27 7.46 -5.97
N TYR A 132 -9.36 6.49 -5.84
CA TYR A 132 -7.92 6.66 -6.01
C TYR A 132 -7.56 7.16 -7.42
N ARG A 133 -8.08 6.50 -8.46
CA ARG A 133 -7.90 6.92 -9.85
C ARG A 133 -8.44 8.33 -10.08
N SER A 134 -9.64 8.61 -9.59
CA SER A 134 -10.29 9.91 -9.73
C SER A 134 -9.49 11.04 -9.07
N TYR A 135 -8.92 10.79 -7.89
CA TYR A 135 -8.00 11.72 -7.22
C TYR A 135 -6.74 12.01 -8.06
N LEU A 136 -6.10 10.97 -8.59
CA LEU A 136 -4.91 11.11 -9.44
C LEU A 136 -5.20 11.86 -10.75
N GLU A 137 -6.36 11.58 -11.38
CA GLU A 137 -6.80 12.26 -12.59
C GLU A 137 -7.04 13.76 -12.32
N ARG A 138 -7.72 14.09 -11.21
CA ARG A 138 -7.92 15.49 -10.79
C ARG A 138 -6.59 16.17 -10.49
N LEU A 139 -5.68 15.51 -9.77
CA LEU A 139 -4.34 16.04 -9.47
C LEU A 139 -3.57 16.41 -10.74
N ALA A 140 -3.49 15.47 -11.68
CA ALA A 140 -2.80 15.71 -12.95
C ALA A 140 -3.43 16.85 -13.76
N ASN A 141 -4.77 16.93 -13.78
CA ASN A 141 -5.49 17.97 -14.51
C ASN A 141 -5.29 19.36 -13.90
N VAL A 142 -5.37 19.50 -12.57
CA VAL A 142 -5.12 20.76 -11.86
C VAL A 142 -3.71 21.26 -12.17
N HIS A 143 -2.69 20.41 -12.02
CA HIS A 143 -1.31 20.82 -12.34
C HIS A 143 -1.11 21.18 -13.81
N LYS A 144 -1.69 20.43 -14.75
CA LYS A 144 -1.62 20.75 -16.18
C LYS A 144 -2.26 22.11 -16.49
N HIS A 145 -3.42 22.40 -15.90
CA HIS A 145 -4.11 23.66 -16.07
C HIS A 145 -3.29 24.83 -15.52
N ASN A 146 -2.80 24.71 -14.27
CA ASN A 146 -1.96 25.74 -13.65
C ASN A 146 -0.70 26.02 -14.49
N MET A 147 -0.06 24.98 -15.04
CA MET A 147 1.08 25.14 -15.94
C MET A 147 0.74 25.84 -17.26
N MET A 148 -0.47 25.63 -17.81
CA MET A 148 -0.93 26.35 -19.00
C MET A 148 -1.20 27.83 -18.69
N ALA A 149 -1.79 28.13 -17.53
CA ALA A 149 -2.03 29.48 -17.07
C ALA A 149 -0.73 30.28 -16.94
N ILE A 150 0.30 29.73 -16.26
CA ILE A 150 1.64 30.36 -16.13
C ILE A 150 2.23 30.70 -17.51
N ARG A 151 2.19 29.75 -18.46
CA ARG A 151 2.69 29.99 -19.82
C ARG A 151 1.92 31.10 -20.52
N SER A 152 0.60 31.16 -20.33
CA SER A 152 -0.23 32.23 -20.88
C SER A 152 0.16 33.61 -20.31
N GLU A 153 0.45 33.69 -19.01
CA GLU A 153 0.90 34.92 -18.37
C GLU A 153 2.27 35.39 -18.83
N GLU A 154 3.24 34.48 -18.96
CA GLU A 154 4.57 34.78 -19.53
C GLU A 154 4.49 35.23 -20.99
N LEU A 155 3.46 34.79 -21.71
CA LEU A 155 3.17 35.16 -23.09
C LEU A 155 2.35 36.45 -23.23
N LYS A 156 2.01 37.18 -22.15
CA LYS A 156 1.26 38.47 -22.20
C LYS A 156 1.95 39.59 -23.00
N ASN A 157 3.22 39.43 -23.39
CA ASN A 157 3.91 40.30 -24.37
C ASN A 157 3.68 39.89 -25.84
N VAL A 158 2.83 38.90 -26.08
CA VAL A 158 2.37 38.46 -27.39
C VAL A 158 0.86 38.69 -27.40
N ASN A 159 0.34 39.35 -28.45
CA ASN A 159 -1.06 39.74 -28.53
C ASN A 159 -1.96 38.47 -28.59
N MET A 160 -2.61 38.13 -27.47
CA MET A 160 -3.42 36.91 -27.30
C MET A 160 -4.92 37.24 -27.13
N SER A 161 -5.45 38.15 -27.95
CA SER A 161 -6.84 38.66 -27.88
C SER A 161 -7.94 37.66 -28.26
N GLY A 162 -7.80 36.37 -27.96
CA GLY A 162 -8.73 35.34 -28.44
C GLY A 162 -8.81 34.05 -27.62
N ILE A 163 -8.24 34.01 -26.42
CA ILE A 163 -8.37 32.85 -25.52
C ILE A 163 -8.97 33.35 -24.21
N ASP A 164 -10.25 33.05 -23.98
CA ASP A 164 -10.87 33.15 -22.66
C ASP A 164 -10.19 32.13 -21.74
N VAL A 165 -9.58 32.64 -20.67
CA VAL A 165 -9.06 31.84 -19.56
C VAL A 165 -10.09 32.00 -18.44
N ASP A 166 -10.73 30.91 -18.03
CA ASP A 166 -11.66 30.92 -16.89
C ASP A 166 -10.88 31.19 -15.59
N ASP A 167 -11.28 32.25 -14.87
CA ASP A 167 -10.65 32.75 -13.63
C ASP A 167 -10.94 31.90 -12.37
N ASP A 168 -11.63 30.75 -12.50
CA ASP A 168 -12.11 29.94 -11.36
C ASP A 168 -11.09 28.89 -10.83
N TYR A 169 -9.81 28.95 -11.24
CA TYR A 169 -8.79 27.92 -10.96
C TYR A 169 -7.63 28.35 -10.05
N ASP A 170 -7.84 29.28 -9.13
CA ASP A 170 -6.84 29.67 -8.11
C ASP A 170 -6.91 28.74 -6.87
N GLU A 171 -6.42 27.49 -6.99
CA GLU A 171 -6.42 26.52 -5.88
C GLU A 171 -5.05 25.95 -5.46
N ASP A 172 -3.91 26.53 -5.84
CA ASP A 172 -2.62 26.09 -5.27
C ASP A 172 -1.59 27.23 -5.14
N GLU A 173 -1.17 27.54 -3.91
CA GLU A 173 -0.07 28.48 -3.64
C GLU A 173 1.31 27.93 -4.10
N ASN A 174 1.40 26.67 -4.56
CA ASN A 174 2.64 26.06 -5.06
C ASN A 174 2.94 26.29 -6.56
N VAL A 175 2.25 27.25 -7.19
CA VAL A 175 2.41 27.65 -8.61
C VAL A 175 3.85 28.08 -9.00
N HIS A 176 4.81 28.13 -8.06
CA HIS A 176 6.21 28.43 -8.35
C HIS A 176 7.13 27.21 -8.61
N ASP A 177 6.77 25.96 -8.27
CA ASP A 177 7.64 24.78 -8.52
C ASP A 177 7.11 23.86 -9.64
N ILE A 178 7.23 24.33 -10.88
CA ILE A 178 6.89 23.60 -12.12
C ILE A 178 7.50 22.19 -12.16
N LYS A 179 8.71 22.02 -11.62
CA LYS A 179 9.41 20.72 -11.63
C LYS A 179 8.71 19.70 -10.73
N SER A 180 8.24 20.16 -9.58
CA SER A 180 7.51 19.33 -8.62
C SER A 180 6.14 18.95 -9.17
N ALA A 181 5.38 19.90 -9.71
CA ALA A 181 4.10 19.63 -10.38
C ALA A 181 4.26 18.62 -11.54
N LYS A 182 5.29 18.77 -12.38
CA LYS A 182 5.60 17.80 -13.46
C LYS A 182 5.89 16.40 -12.91
N THR A 183 6.61 16.31 -11.80
CA THR A 183 6.93 15.03 -11.14
C THR A 183 5.66 14.36 -10.62
N GLU A 184 4.77 15.11 -9.97
CA GLU A 184 3.47 14.60 -9.51
C GLU A 184 2.58 14.15 -10.66
N ILE A 185 2.52 14.90 -11.78
CA ILE A 185 1.80 14.48 -13.00
C ILE A 185 2.34 13.13 -13.50
N GLN A 186 3.65 12.99 -13.66
CA GLN A 186 4.26 11.77 -14.21
C GLN A 186 3.99 10.55 -13.31
N ILE A 187 4.04 10.73 -11.99
CA ILE A 187 3.75 9.67 -11.03
C ILE A 187 2.26 9.34 -11.05
N ALA A 188 1.38 10.34 -11.08
CA ALA A 188 -0.06 10.13 -11.15
C ALA A 188 -0.47 9.37 -12.40
N GLU A 189 0.04 9.76 -13.58
CA GLU A 189 -0.23 9.10 -14.86
C GLU A 189 0.20 7.62 -14.83
N ALA A 190 1.41 7.33 -14.35
CA ALA A 190 1.89 5.95 -14.25
C ALA A 190 1.06 5.09 -13.25
N LEU A 191 0.51 5.71 -12.20
CA LEU A 191 -0.38 5.02 -11.26
C LEU A 191 -1.78 4.80 -11.83
N ILE A 192 -2.30 5.75 -12.63
CA ILE A 192 -3.58 5.63 -13.34
C ILE A 192 -3.56 4.45 -14.33
N GLU A 193 -2.48 4.30 -15.10
CA GLU A 193 -2.30 3.19 -16.04
C GLU A 193 -2.45 1.81 -15.35
N ASN A 194 -2.02 1.71 -14.10
CA ASN A 194 -2.12 0.48 -13.32
C ASN A 194 -3.52 0.23 -12.72
N CYS A 195 -4.37 1.25 -12.61
CA CYS A 195 -5.68 1.12 -11.95
C CYS A 195 -6.62 0.15 -12.69
N GLU A 196 -6.62 0.14 -14.02
CA GLU A 196 -7.45 -0.79 -14.80
C GLU A 196 -7.01 -2.24 -14.57
N ILE A 197 -5.69 -2.49 -14.55
CA ILE A 197 -5.14 -3.82 -14.27
C ILE A 197 -5.56 -4.28 -12.87
N ILE A 198 -5.52 -3.39 -11.87
CA ILE A 198 -5.94 -3.71 -10.50
C ILE A 198 -7.44 -4.04 -10.46
N ILE A 199 -8.30 -3.25 -11.12
CA ILE A 199 -9.74 -3.51 -11.19
C ILE A 199 -10.01 -4.88 -11.82
N GLN A 200 -9.35 -5.21 -12.93
CA GLN A 200 -9.50 -6.51 -13.58
C GLN A 200 -9.00 -7.65 -12.69
N ASN A 201 -7.89 -7.47 -11.98
CA ASN A 201 -7.41 -8.46 -11.02
C ASN A 201 -8.39 -8.67 -9.87
N VAL A 202 -8.99 -7.62 -9.32
CA VAL A 202 -10.02 -7.74 -8.28
C VAL A 202 -11.22 -8.52 -8.82
N LYS A 203 -11.72 -8.19 -10.02
CA LYS A 203 -12.87 -8.88 -10.63
C LYS A 203 -12.62 -10.36 -10.95
N THR A 204 -11.43 -10.69 -11.43
CA THR A 204 -11.14 -12.03 -11.97
C THR A 204 -10.43 -12.96 -10.98
N ARG A 205 -9.68 -12.41 -10.03
CA ARG A 205 -8.82 -13.19 -9.13
C ARG A 205 -9.25 -13.16 -7.67
N MET A 206 -10.09 -12.21 -7.24
CA MET A 206 -10.63 -12.19 -5.89
C MET A 206 -11.97 -12.92 -5.86
N THR A 207 -11.97 -14.13 -5.30
CA THR A 207 -13.11 -15.03 -5.24
C THR A 207 -13.78 -15.05 -3.87
N SER A 208 -13.19 -14.42 -2.88
CA SER A 208 -13.68 -14.42 -1.50
C SER A 208 -13.57 -13.04 -0.86
N SER A 209 -14.44 -12.80 0.13
CA SER A 209 -14.38 -11.62 1.00
C SER A 209 -13.97 -12.05 2.40
N ILE A 210 -13.30 -11.14 3.11
CA ILE A 210 -12.95 -11.30 4.52
C ILE A 210 -13.55 -10.14 5.30
N SER A 211 -14.24 -10.44 6.41
CA SER A 211 -14.77 -9.42 7.32
C SER A 211 -13.85 -9.19 8.51
N HIS A 212 -14.03 -8.05 9.17
CA HIS A 212 -13.36 -7.76 10.43
C HIS A 212 -13.63 -8.85 11.48
N GLU A 213 -14.87 -9.32 11.59
CA GLU A 213 -15.28 -10.38 12.53
C GLU A 213 -14.52 -11.69 12.30
N GLU A 214 -14.33 -12.11 11.03
CA GLU A 214 -13.56 -13.31 10.71
C GLU A 214 -12.09 -13.19 11.14
N ILE A 215 -11.52 -11.98 11.08
CA ILE A 215 -10.15 -11.71 11.53
C ILE A 215 -10.06 -11.71 13.06
N GLU A 216 -11.05 -11.13 13.74
CA GLU A 216 -11.12 -11.12 15.20
C GLU A 216 -11.26 -12.54 15.77
N GLU A 217 -12.12 -13.37 15.16
CA GLU A 217 -12.29 -14.79 15.53
C GLU A 217 -10.97 -15.56 15.57
N LEU A 218 -10.00 -15.23 14.69
CA LEU A 218 -8.71 -15.91 14.64
C LEU A 218 -7.62 -15.28 15.52
N THR A 219 -7.75 -14.01 15.91
CA THR A 219 -6.71 -13.27 16.64
C THR A 219 -6.95 -13.16 18.13
N ILE A 220 -8.13 -13.57 18.61
CA ILE A 220 -8.43 -13.65 20.04
C ILE A 220 -7.73 -14.90 20.63
N GLU A 221 -6.47 -14.72 21.01
CA GLU A 221 -6.00 -15.29 22.27
C GLU A 221 -6.55 -14.39 23.40
N GLY A 222 -7.58 -14.83 24.13
CA GLY A 222 -7.86 -14.27 25.46
C GLY A 222 -8.91 -13.16 25.60
N LYS A 223 -10.07 -13.26 24.94
CA LYS A 223 -11.33 -12.82 25.56
C LYS A 223 -12.22 -14.03 25.73
N ALA A 224 -12.24 -14.51 26.97
CA ALA A 224 -13.36 -15.23 27.52
C ALA A 224 -14.63 -14.41 27.25
N HIS A 225 -15.30 -14.65 26.13
CA HIS A 225 -16.72 -14.39 26.02
C HIS A 225 -17.40 -15.53 26.78
N SER A 226 -17.42 -15.35 28.11
CA SER A 226 -18.54 -15.71 28.99
C SER A 226 -19.35 -16.94 28.58
N SER A 227 -18.73 -18.10 28.50
CA SER A 227 -19.45 -19.35 28.75
C SER A 227 -19.42 -19.58 30.25
N PHE A 228 -20.35 -18.93 30.96
CA PHE A 228 -20.56 -19.15 32.40
C PHE A 228 -21.20 -20.53 32.68
N PHE A 229 -21.36 -21.37 31.65
CA PHE A 229 -21.64 -22.80 31.75
C PHE A 229 -20.82 -23.54 30.67
N SER A 230 -20.07 -24.57 31.07
CA SER A 230 -19.15 -25.41 30.26
C SER A 230 -17.74 -24.85 30.03
N GLY A 231 -16.79 -25.36 30.81
CA GLY A 231 -15.37 -25.03 30.77
C GLY A 231 -14.58 -25.77 29.68
N GLU A 232 -14.96 -25.63 28.42
CA GLU A 232 -14.08 -25.96 27.30
C GLU A 232 -13.83 -24.70 26.46
N VAL A 233 -12.55 -24.33 26.33
CA VAL A 233 -12.11 -23.39 25.31
C VAL A 233 -12.31 -24.09 23.97
N GLU A 234 -13.34 -23.69 23.23
CA GLU A 234 -13.61 -24.24 21.90
C GLU A 234 -12.39 -24.00 21.02
N LYS A 235 -11.63 -25.06 20.71
CA LYS A 235 -10.50 -24.96 19.79
C LYS A 235 -11.05 -24.59 18.42
N VAL A 236 -10.59 -23.47 17.87
CA VAL A 236 -10.96 -23.03 16.51
C VAL A 236 -10.73 -24.18 15.53
N ASN A 237 -11.77 -24.51 14.78
CA ASN A 237 -11.73 -25.59 13.79
C ASN A 237 -10.61 -25.31 12.75
N PRO A 238 -9.64 -26.23 12.56
CA PRO A 238 -8.52 -26.03 11.62
C PRO A 238 -8.97 -25.73 10.18
N ASN A 239 -10.12 -26.27 9.75
CA ASN A 239 -10.66 -25.99 8.42
C ASN A 239 -11.16 -24.54 8.29
N LYS A 240 -11.80 -24.01 9.34
CA LYS A 240 -12.25 -22.61 9.40
C LYS A 240 -11.05 -21.66 9.40
N GLN A 241 -10.03 -21.98 10.20
CA GLN A 241 -8.77 -21.25 10.25
C GLN A 241 -8.08 -21.20 8.87
N ASN A 242 -7.91 -22.34 8.21
CA ASN A 242 -7.29 -22.42 6.88
C ASN A 242 -8.09 -21.65 5.81
N MET A 243 -9.42 -21.66 5.90
CA MET A 243 -10.29 -20.88 5.00
C MET A 243 -10.05 -19.38 5.17
N ILE A 244 -10.09 -18.86 6.40
CA ILE A 244 -9.90 -17.42 6.67
C ILE A 244 -8.46 -16.99 6.33
N ILE A 245 -7.45 -17.81 6.62
CA ILE A 245 -6.07 -17.56 6.15
C ILE A 245 -6.06 -17.41 4.63
N SER A 246 -6.71 -18.33 3.90
CA SER A 246 -6.77 -18.30 2.43
C SER A 246 -7.50 -17.06 1.89
N LYS A 247 -8.53 -16.58 2.59
CA LYS A 247 -9.19 -15.31 2.27
C LYS A 247 -8.26 -14.11 2.49
N ALA A 248 -7.57 -14.08 3.63
CA ALA A 248 -6.65 -13.00 3.98
C ALA A 248 -5.43 -12.93 3.04
N VAL A 249 -4.90 -14.08 2.64
CA VAL A 249 -3.92 -14.25 1.54
C VAL A 249 -4.38 -13.51 0.29
N GLN A 250 -5.57 -13.84 -0.20
CA GLN A 250 -6.13 -13.27 -1.43
C GLN A 250 -6.38 -11.76 -1.28
N ALA A 251 -6.83 -11.33 -0.11
CA ALA A 251 -7.00 -9.92 0.22
C ALA A 251 -5.66 -9.16 0.17
N ILE A 252 -4.61 -9.65 0.82
CA ILE A 252 -3.27 -9.02 0.82
C ILE A 252 -2.71 -8.90 -0.61
N GLU A 253 -2.93 -9.91 -1.45
CA GLU A 253 -2.52 -9.86 -2.86
C GLU A 253 -3.17 -8.71 -3.64
N MET A 254 -4.40 -8.32 -3.28
CA MET A 254 -5.06 -7.15 -3.86
C MET A 254 -4.54 -5.85 -3.21
N LEU A 255 -4.49 -5.80 -1.87
CA LEU A 255 -4.10 -4.61 -1.12
C LEU A 255 -2.70 -4.12 -1.47
N ARG A 256 -1.73 -5.03 -1.64
CA ARG A 256 -0.34 -4.65 -1.91
C ARG A 256 -0.18 -3.82 -3.18
N GLN A 257 -1.04 -4.05 -4.18
CA GLN A 257 -0.99 -3.38 -5.49
C GLN A 257 -1.35 -1.90 -5.41
N ILE A 258 -2.06 -1.47 -4.37
CA ILE A 258 -2.52 -0.08 -4.19
C ILE A 258 -1.67 0.56 -3.10
N PRO A 259 -0.80 1.55 -3.40
CA PRO A 259 0.09 2.15 -2.41
C PRO A 259 -0.61 2.62 -1.14
N LEU A 260 -1.79 3.23 -1.26
CA LEU A 260 -2.60 3.69 -0.12
C LEU A 260 -3.03 2.56 0.85
N LEU A 261 -3.10 1.31 0.39
CA LEU A 261 -3.62 0.19 1.18
C LEU A 261 -2.53 -0.75 1.73
N GLN A 262 -1.25 -0.46 1.46
CA GLN A 262 -0.15 -1.35 1.85
C GLN A 262 -0.03 -1.52 3.37
N SER A 263 -0.28 -0.49 4.17
CA SER A 263 -0.29 -0.59 5.65
C SER A 263 -1.43 -1.48 6.16
N ALA A 264 -2.62 -1.41 5.56
CA ALA A 264 -3.73 -2.33 5.86
C ALA A 264 -3.32 -3.79 5.57
N GLY A 265 -2.65 -4.03 4.43
CA GLY A 265 -2.09 -5.34 4.10
C GLY A 265 -1.04 -5.82 5.10
N LEU A 266 -0.16 -4.93 5.56
CA LEU A 266 0.86 -5.25 6.58
C LEU A 266 0.20 -5.58 7.93
N ASN A 267 -0.84 -4.85 8.31
CA ASN A 267 -1.60 -5.10 9.54
C ASN A 267 -2.30 -6.46 9.48
N LEU A 268 -2.93 -6.79 8.35
CA LEU A 268 -3.55 -8.10 8.14
C LEU A 268 -2.50 -9.22 8.20
N ALA A 269 -1.35 -9.06 7.54
CA ALA A 269 -0.26 -10.04 7.64
C ALA A 269 0.23 -10.23 9.09
N LYS A 270 0.39 -9.14 9.85
CA LYS A 270 0.76 -9.21 11.28
C LYS A 270 -0.31 -9.91 12.12
N GLN A 271 -1.59 -9.68 11.85
CA GLN A 271 -2.68 -10.38 12.50
C GLN A 271 -2.62 -11.88 12.21
N LEU A 272 -2.38 -12.29 10.96
CA LEU A 272 -2.20 -13.70 10.61
C LEU A 272 -1.02 -14.35 11.34
N ALA A 273 0.09 -13.62 11.53
CA ALA A 273 1.25 -14.11 12.26
C ALA A 273 1.00 -14.36 13.76
N ARG A 274 -0.07 -13.77 14.35
CA ARG A 274 -0.47 -14.04 15.74
C ARG A 274 -1.21 -15.36 15.91
N ILE A 275 -1.82 -15.86 14.83
CA ILE A 275 -2.60 -17.10 14.86
C ILE A 275 -1.66 -18.30 15.05
N ASP A 276 -0.56 -18.33 14.29
CA ASP A 276 0.51 -19.31 14.45
C ASP A 276 1.84 -18.70 13.97
N ASN A 277 2.78 -18.54 14.90
CA ASN A 277 4.08 -17.94 14.66
C ASN A 277 5.06 -18.85 13.88
N LYS A 278 4.68 -20.11 13.63
CA LYS A 278 5.43 -21.05 12.79
C LYS A 278 5.06 -20.95 11.32
N LEU A 279 3.99 -20.23 10.99
CA LEU A 279 3.59 -20.02 9.59
C LEU A 279 4.60 -19.11 8.88
N THR A 280 5.13 -19.59 7.76
CA THR A 280 5.98 -18.80 6.87
C THR A 280 5.19 -17.77 6.08
N TYR A 281 3.93 -18.08 5.76
CA TYR A 281 3.12 -17.31 4.83
C TYR A 281 2.89 -15.85 5.25
N PRO A 282 2.57 -15.51 6.52
CA PRO A 282 2.46 -14.11 6.94
C PRO A 282 3.74 -13.29 6.67
N LEU A 283 4.91 -13.90 6.85
CA LEU A 283 6.20 -13.26 6.59
C LEU A 283 6.48 -13.13 5.09
N VAL A 284 6.05 -14.09 4.27
CA VAL A 284 6.07 -13.98 2.80
C VAL A 284 5.19 -12.82 2.36
N MET A 285 4.00 -12.65 2.93
CA MET A 285 3.10 -11.53 2.63
C MET A 285 3.72 -10.18 2.98
N GLU A 286 4.32 -10.07 4.16
CA GLU A 286 5.09 -8.88 4.53
C GLU A 286 6.18 -8.59 3.48
N GLY A 287 6.95 -9.61 3.08
CA GLY A 287 7.96 -9.50 2.03
C GLY A 287 7.41 -9.03 0.68
N ARG A 288 6.25 -9.56 0.25
CA ARG A 288 5.57 -9.15 -1.01
C ARG A 288 5.08 -7.71 -0.97
N ILE A 289 4.54 -7.25 0.17
CA ILE A 289 4.12 -5.87 0.34
C ILE A 289 5.32 -4.93 0.29
N GLN A 290 6.41 -5.25 1.02
CA GLN A 290 7.63 -4.45 1.01
C GLN A 290 8.27 -4.41 -0.39
N MET A 291 8.22 -5.49 -1.16
CA MET A 291 8.65 -5.48 -2.56
C MET A 291 7.80 -4.58 -3.44
N GLN A 292 6.50 -4.48 -3.20
CA GLN A 292 5.63 -3.57 -3.94
C GLN A 292 5.87 -2.11 -3.53
N ALA A 293 6.16 -1.84 -2.26
CA ALA A 293 6.61 -0.53 -1.80
C ALA A 293 7.96 -0.14 -2.44
N LEU A 294 8.89 -1.08 -2.59
CA LEU A 294 10.17 -0.86 -3.27
C LEU A 294 9.98 -0.51 -4.75
N LYS A 295 9.11 -1.23 -5.45
CA LYS A 295 8.75 -0.92 -6.84
C LYS A 295 8.12 0.47 -6.98
N TYR A 296 7.33 0.90 -5.99
CA TYR A 296 6.80 2.26 -5.97
C TYR A 296 7.92 3.31 -5.83
N GLN A 297 8.92 3.08 -4.99
CA GLN A 297 10.08 3.99 -4.92
C GLN A 297 10.86 4.03 -6.24
N MET A 298 11.02 2.89 -6.91
CA MET A 298 11.65 2.84 -8.24
C MET A 298 10.85 3.67 -9.26
N LEU A 299 9.52 3.49 -9.29
CA LEU A 299 8.64 4.27 -10.16
C LEU A 299 8.80 5.78 -9.94
N ARG A 300 8.83 6.22 -8.66
CA ARG A 300 9.06 7.64 -8.32
C ARG A 300 10.38 8.16 -8.90
N ILE A 301 11.46 7.38 -8.81
CA ILE A 301 12.78 7.74 -9.36
C ILE A 301 12.71 7.86 -10.88
N GLU A 302 12.05 6.92 -11.55
CA GLU A 302 11.86 6.92 -13.02
C GLU A 302 11.05 8.14 -13.48
N CYS A 303 10.08 8.58 -12.68
CA CYS A 303 9.29 9.80 -12.89
C CYS A 303 10.00 11.09 -12.41
N GLY A 304 11.29 11.03 -12.05
CA GLY A 304 12.09 12.22 -11.76
C GLY A 304 12.23 12.61 -10.28
N ASP A 305 11.57 11.90 -9.35
CA ASP A 305 11.75 12.10 -7.92
C ASP A 305 13.01 11.41 -7.40
N ARG A 306 14.13 12.13 -7.47
CA ARG A 306 15.43 11.62 -7.02
C ARG A 306 15.50 11.32 -5.52
N SER A 307 14.67 11.96 -4.70
CA SER A 307 14.69 11.77 -3.25
C SER A 307 14.21 10.38 -2.84
N ALA A 308 13.34 9.75 -3.64
CA ALA A 308 12.87 8.37 -3.44
C ALA A 308 14.03 7.35 -3.44
N ARG A 309 15.19 7.68 -4.04
CA ARG A 309 16.40 6.85 -3.97
C ARG A 309 16.84 6.57 -2.54
N GLU A 310 16.67 7.52 -1.63
CA GLU A 310 17.06 7.37 -0.22
C GLU A 310 16.26 6.28 0.50
N ASN A 311 15.07 5.96 -0.01
CA ASN A 311 14.17 4.95 0.54
C ASN A 311 14.39 3.55 -0.02
N MET A 312 15.07 3.42 -1.16
CA MET A 312 15.25 2.14 -1.84
C MET A 312 15.92 1.10 -0.93
N ALA A 313 17.07 1.45 -0.32
CA ALA A 313 17.79 0.54 0.57
C ALA A 313 17.02 0.23 1.87
N PRO A 314 16.45 1.21 2.60
CA PRO A 314 15.60 0.93 3.76
C PRO A 314 14.44 -0.02 3.47
N VAL A 315 13.68 0.23 2.40
CA VAL A 315 12.50 -0.59 2.03
C VAL A 315 12.94 -1.98 1.55
N PHE A 316 14.00 -2.07 0.76
CA PHE A 316 14.60 -3.37 0.39
C PHE A 316 15.00 -4.18 1.61
N ASN A 317 15.62 -3.55 2.61
CA ASN A 317 16.01 -4.22 3.84
C ASN A 317 14.81 -4.73 4.64
N LEU A 318 13.67 -4.03 4.65
CA LEU A 318 12.43 -4.54 5.25
C LEU A 318 11.97 -5.84 4.56
N ALA A 319 11.99 -5.89 3.23
CA ALA A 319 11.69 -7.12 2.49
C ALA A 319 12.68 -8.25 2.83
N VAL A 320 13.99 -7.97 2.84
CA VAL A 320 15.02 -8.94 3.21
C VAL A 320 14.80 -9.49 4.62
N VAL A 321 14.45 -8.64 5.58
CA VAL A 321 14.18 -9.06 6.96
C VAL A 321 12.97 -10.00 7.02
N ALA A 322 11.87 -9.67 6.34
CA ALA A 322 10.68 -10.50 6.29
C ALA A 322 10.98 -11.90 5.71
N TYR A 323 11.61 -11.96 4.53
CA TYR A 323 11.98 -13.23 3.91
C TYR A 323 13.04 -14.01 4.71
N ARG A 324 14.01 -13.34 5.33
CA ARG A 324 14.98 -14.02 6.20
C ARG A 324 14.31 -14.65 7.43
N LYS A 325 13.31 -14.00 8.01
CA LYS A 325 12.50 -14.61 9.08
C LYS A 325 11.74 -15.83 8.56
N ALA A 326 11.13 -15.74 7.39
CA ALA A 326 10.43 -16.87 6.77
C ALA A 326 11.37 -18.06 6.47
N LEU A 327 12.58 -17.78 5.97
CA LEU A 327 13.60 -18.79 5.70
C LEU A 327 14.07 -19.53 6.95
N LYS A 328 14.11 -18.87 8.11
CA LYS A 328 14.46 -19.54 9.39
C LYS A 328 13.43 -20.58 9.81
N LEU A 329 12.20 -20.47 9.32
CA LEU A 329 11.11 -21.42 9.56
C LEU A 329 11.04 -22.50 8.47
N THR A 330 11.90 -22.42 7.45
CA THR A 330 11.90 -23.30 6.27
C THR A 330 13.06 -24.28 6.31
N SER A 331 12.80 -25.56 6.05
CA SER A 331 13.87 -26.57 5.92
C SER A 331 14.55 -26.46 4.56
N LYS A 332 15.87 -26.22 4.54
CA LYS A 332 16.66 -26.22 3.30
C LYS A 332 17.13 -27.60 2.86
N SER A 333 17.27 -28.55 3.80
CA SER A 333 17.72 -29.92 3.50
C SER A 333 16.57 -30.82 3.05
N THR A 334 15.35 -30.53 3.49
CA THR A 334 14.12 -31.27 3.17
C THR A 334 12.96 -30.31 2.88
N PRO A 335 13.09 -29.43 1.86
CA PRO A 335 12.06 -28.46 1.52
C PRO A 335 10.78 -29.15 1.02
N LYS A 336 9.63 -28.55 1.34
CA LYS A 336 8.31 -28.99 0.86
C LYS A 336 7.80 -28.06 -0.24
N LYS A 337 6.79 -28.49 -1.00
CA LYS A 337 6.12 -27.64 -2.01
C LYS A 337 5.56 -26.34 -1.42
N SER A 338 5.08 -26.36 -0.18
CA SER A 338 4.61 -25.18 0.56
C SER A 338 5.70 -24.14 0.81
N ASP A 339 6.96 -24.54 0.74
CA ASP A 339 8.12 -23.71 1.05
C ASP A 339 8.66 -22.99 -0.20
N LEU A 340 8.23 -23.43 -1.40
CA LEU A 340 8.65 -22.87 -2.68
C LEU A 340 8.48 -21.34 -2.76
N PRO A 341 7.37 -20.73 -2.31
CA PRO A 341 7.23 -19.28 -2.32
C PRO A 341 8.33 -18.58 -1.51
N VAL A 342 8.64 -19.08 -0.30
CA VAL A 342 9.70 -18.51 0.54
C VAL A 342 11.05 -18.60 -0.17
N LEU A 343 11.37 -19.79 -0.68
CA LEU A 343 12.69 -20.08 -1.24
C LEU A 343 12.97 -19.30 -2.52
N THR A 344 11.99 -19.26 -3.42
CA THR A 344 12.11 -18.67 -4.76
C THR A 344 11.95 -17.14 -4.73
N GLU A 345 11.05 -16.61 -3.91
CA GLU A 345 10.87 -15.15 -3.79
C GLU A 345 12.06 -14.49 -3.09
N PHE A 346 12.67 -15.17 -2.11
CA PHE A 346 13.93 -14.69 -1.56
C PHE A 346 15.03 -14.66 -2.64
N GLY A 347 15.15 -15.71 -3.46
CA GLY A 347 16.08 -15.70 -4.60
C GLY A 347 15.84 -14.51 -5.54
N ASN A 348 14.59 -14.28 -5.96
CA ASN A 348 14.22 -13.12 -6.79
C ASN A 348 14.56 -11.78 -6.13
N LEU A 349 14.28 -11.62 -4.83
CA LEU A 349 14.65 -10.42 -4.06
C LEU A 349 16.16 -10.19 -4.08
N THR A 350 16.98 -11.22 -3.85
CA THR A 350 18.44 -11.06 -3.85
C THR A 350 18.99 -10.72 -5.24
N HIS A 351 18.39 -11.27 -6.30
CA HIS A 351 18.75 -10.91 -7.67
C HIS A 351 18.35 -9.46 -8.00
N TYR A 352 17.18 -9.00 -7.53
CA TYR A 352 16.79 -7.60 -7.61
C TYR A 352 17.80 -6.70 -6.89
N GLY A 353 18.25 -7.11 -5.69
CA GLY A 353 19.31 -6.45 -4.94
C GLY A 353 20.61 -6.31 -5.72
N TYR A 354 20.99 -7.34 -6.49
CA TYR A 354 22.15 -7.33 -7.37
C TYR A 354 21.99 -6.36 -8.56
N ILE A 355 20.86 -6.40 -9.27
CA ILE A 355 20.59 -5.54 -10.43
C ILE A 355 20.63 -4.07 -10.03
N HIS A 356 20.02 -3.73 -8.89
CA HIS A 356 19.85 -2.35 -8.44
C HIS A 356 20.88 -1.92 -7.37
N ARG A 357 22.00 -2.64 -7.24
CA ARG A 357 23.00 -2.41 -6.18
C ARG A 357 23.58 -0.99 -6.18
N ASP A 358 23.84 -0.41 -7.34
CA ASP A 358 24.41 0.94 -7.45
C ASP A 358 23.39 2.00 -7.04
N LEU A 359 22.12 1.79 -7.40
CA LEU A 359 21.03 2.66 -7.00
C LEU A 359 20.88 2.66 -5.47
N MET A 360 20.93 1.48 -4.86
CA MET A 360 20.84 1.29 -3.41
C MET A 360 22.15 1.56 -2.65
N ARG A 361 23.25 1.80 -3.36
CA ARG A 361 24.60 1.99 -2.79
C ARG A 361 25.05 0.84 -1.89
N PHE A 362 24.74 -0.39 -2.29
CA PHE A 362 25.21 -1.56 -1.56
C PHE A 362 26.69 -1.82 -1.83
N THR A 363 27.39 -2.32 -0.80
CA THR A 363 28.77 -2.80 -0.96
C THR A 363 28.77 -4.10 -1.76
N GLU A 364 29.81 -4.29 -2.57
CA GLU A 364 29.96 -5.48 -3.39
C GLU A 364 29.94 -6.77 -2.55
N GLU A 365 30.68 -6.79 -1.44
CA GLU A 365 30.70 -7.91 -0.49
C GLU A 365 29.31 -8.18 0.12
N GLY A 366 28.57 -7.12 0.46
CA GLY A 366 27.22 -7.22 1.01
C GLY A 366 26.25 -7.85 0.00
N VAL A 367 26.32 -7.42 -1.27
CA VAL A 367 25.52 -7.98 -2.36
C VAL A 367 25.93 -9.43 -2.64
N LYS A 368 27.23 -9.74 -2.71
CA LYS A 368 27.74 -11.10 -2.93
C LYS A 368 27.24 -12.07 -1.86
N THR A 369 27.33 -11.68 -0.60
CA THR A 369 26.80 -12.47 0.52
C THR A 369 25.29 -12.69 0.40
N LEU A 370 24.55 -11.65 0.02
CA LEU A 370 23.11 -11.73 -0.13
C LEU A 370 22.70 -12.64 -1.29
N VAL A 371 23.31 -12.47 -2.47
CA VAL A 371 23.06 -13.30 -3.66
C VAL A 371 23.44 -14.76 -3.41
N LYS A 372 24.53 -15.02 -2.66
CA LYS A 372 24.90 -16.39 -2.28
C LYS A 372 23.81 -17.05 -1.45
N LEU A 373 23.28 -16.37 -0.44
CA LEU A 373 22.16 -16.88 0.35
C LEU A 373 20.90 -17.11 -0.49
N GLY A 374 20.67 -16.23 -1.48
CA GLY A 374 19.61 -16.37 -2.46
C GLY A 374 19.78 -17.62 -3.35
N LYS A 375 21.00 -17.86 -3.84
CA LYS A 375 21.35 -19.07 -4.60
C LYS A 375 21.08 -20.31 -3.77
N ASP A 376 21.63 -20.40 -2.55
CA ASP A 376 21.43 -21.55 -1.65
C ASP A 376 19.95 -21.83 -1.39
N SER A 377 19.12 -20.79 -1.35
CA SER A 377 17.67 -20.88 -1.19
C SER A 377 17.00 -21.48 -2.45
N VAL A 378 17.39 -21.01 -3.63
CA VAL A 378 16.84 -21.49 -4.90
C VAL A 378 17.36 -22.90 -5.25
N ASP A 379 18.60 -23.23 -4.88
CA ASP A 379 19.14 -24.58 -5.00
C ASP A 379 18.25 -25.60 -4.26
N ALA A 380 17.83 -25.26 -3.03
CA ALA A 380 16.86 -26.07 -2.29
C ALA A 380 15.50 -26.14 -3.01
N ALA A 381 15.01 -25.05 -3.59
CA ALA A 381 13.75 -25.05 -4.34
C ALA A 381 13.79 -25.97 -5.56
N VAL A 382 14.91 -25.99 -6.30
CA VAL A 382 15.10 -26.84 -7.48
C VAL A 382 15.02 -28.33 -7.14
N THR A 383 15.43 -28.73 -5.93
CA THR A 383 15.27 -30.14 -5.49
C THR A 383 13.79 -30.59 -5.39
N VAL A 384 12.86 -29.64 -5.31
CA VAL A 384 11.42 -29.89 -5.23
C VAL A 384 10.74 -29.67 -6.58
N ASP A 385 11.20 -28.68 -7.35
CA ASP A 385 10.61 -28.27 -8.63
C ASP A 385 11.67 -27.67 -9.58
N ASP A 386 12.00 -28.42 -10.63
CA ASP A 386 13.00 -28.04 -11.64
C ASP A 386 12.61 -26.81 -12.49
N SER A 387 11.35 -26.36 -12.44
CA SER A 387 10.93 -25.14 -13.15
C SER A 387 11.68 -23.88 -12.67
N PHE A 388 12.33 -23.93 -11.50
CA PHE A 388 13.14 -22.84 -10.95
C PHE A 388 14.61 -22.84 -11.37
N VAL A 389 15.07 -23.81 -12.18
CA VAL A 389 16.44 -23.84 -12.74
C VAL A 389 16.82 -22.53 -13.47
N PRO A 390 15.94 -21.84 -14.22
CA PRO A 390 16.28 -20.56 -14.82
C PRO A 390 16.64 -19.48 -13.78
N LEU A 391 15.97 -19.45 -12.62
CA LEU A 391 16.30 -18.50 -11.55
C LEU A 391 17.64 -18.86 -10.89
N GLN A 392 17.88 -20.15 -10.67
CA GLN A 392 19.15 -20.67 -10.16
C GLN A 392 20.33 -20.19 -11.02
N LYS A 393 20.23 -20.37 -12.35
CA LYS A 393 21.26 -19.94 -13.32
C LYS A 393 21.49 -18.43 -13.34
N ARG A 394 20.43 -17.62 -13.15
CA ARG A 394 20.57 -16.16 -13.04
C ARG A 394 21.39 -15.76 -11.82
N LEU A 395 21.10 -16.36 -10.66
CA LEU A 395 21.83 -16.09 -9.41
C LEU A 395 23.28 -16.55 -9.49
N GLU A 396 23.52 -17.70 -10.12
CA GLU A 396 24.87 -18.19 -10.40
C GLU A 396 25.65 -17.22 -11.29
N SER A 397 25.04 -16.74 -12.38
CA SER A 397 25.65 -15.74 -13.27
C SER A 397 25.99 -14.45 -12.52
N SER A 398 25.08 -13.97 -11.65
CA SER A 398 25.33 -12.80 -10.81
C SER A 398 26.54 -12.99 -9.88
N LEU A 399 26.71 -14.18 -9.29
CA LEU A 399 27.86 -14.48 -8.42
C LEU A 399 29.17 -14.55 -9.20
N THR A 400 29.15 -15.13 -10.40
CA THR A 400 30.34 -15.18 -11.27
C THR A 400 30.76 -13.77 -11.66
N GLN A 401 29.82 -12.89 -12.00
CA GLN A 401 30.13 -11.49 -12.32
C GLN A 401 30.72 -10.75 -11.12
N LEU A 402 30.11 -10.85 -9.93
CA LEU A 402 30.66 -10.23 -8.71
C LEU A 402 32.04 -10.75 -8.33
N SER A 403 32.37 -12.00 -8.66
CA SER A 403 33.71 -12.55 -8.37
C SER A 403 34.76 -12.05 -9.35
N LYS A 404 34.38 -11.83 -10.62
CA LYS A 404 35.26 -11.23 -11.64
C LYS A 404 35.57 -9.76 -11.35
N ASP A 405 34.56 -9.00 -10.95
CA ASP A 405 34.70 -7.58 -10.60
C ASP A 405 35.71 -7.40 -9.44
N GLU A 406 35.64 -8.28 -8.42
CA GLU A 406 36.59 -8.34 -7.31
C GLU A 406 38.03 -8.68 -7.75
N GLU A 407 38.20 -9.69 -8.62
CA GLU A 407 39.52 -10.07 -9.16
C GLU A 407 40.14 -8.91 -9.95
N GLU A 408 39.39 -8.26 -10.83
CA GLU A 408 39.86 -7.10 -11.60
C GLU A 408 40.21 -5.90 -10.72
N ALA A 409 39.41 -5.62 -9.69
CA ALA A 409 39.70 -4.56 -8.72
C ALA A 409 40.99 -4.86 -7.94
N SER A 410 41.19 -6.11 -7.51
CA SER A 410 42.39 -6.54 -6.80
C SER A 410 43.67 -6.42 -7.65
N LEU A 411 43.57 -6.71 -8.95
CA LEU A 411 44.67 -6.54 -9.90
C LEU A 411 45.02 -5.05 -10.09
N LYS A 412 44.02 -4.17 -10.25
CA LYS A 412 44.26 -2.72 -10.40
C LYS A 412 44.93 -2.09 -9.17
N VAL A 413 44.70 -2.62 -7.97
CA VAL A 413 45.37 -2.17 -6.73
C VAL A 413 46.81 -2.70 -6.63
N ARG A 414 47.10 -3.89 -7.17
CA ARG A 414 48.46 -4.46 -7.18
C ARG A 414 49.42 -3.83 -8.19
N PHE A 415 48.90 -3.12 -9.19
CA PHE A 415 49.69 -2.46 -10.25
C PHE A 415 49.71 -0.92 -10.14
N ARG A 416 49.33 -0.37 -8.98
CA ARG A 416 49.62 1.00 -8.57
C ARG A 416 50.59 0.96 -7.40
#